data_AF-A0A3D2MWX8-F1
#
_entry.id   AF-A0A3D2MWX8-F1
#
_cell.length_a   1.000
_cell.length_b   1.000
_cell.length_c   1.000
_cell.angle_alpha   90.00
_cell.angle_beta   90.00
_cell.angle_gamma   90.00
#
_symmetry.space_group_name_H-M   'P 1'
#
loop_
_entity.id
_entity.type
_entity.pdbx_description
1 polymer ?
#
loop_
_entity_poly.entity_id
_entity_poly.type
_entity_poly.pdbx_seq_one_letter_code
_entity_poly.pdbx_strand_id
1 'polypeptide(L)'
;MPFLAERQPFGEQDAGSGSLSVSRLLCEQGKEIESLDAVIVEVPIALSFNGISYAVMMATPSDLYDFIRGFAIGEGIVTSPRAIYDIDVTPADSGIGMPGFDVNATVSSEAAHKLKDRKRSMAGPSGCGLCGIESIQTISRDIARLESASLPSQDALDVAIGQMRTEQLLSQATAGAHAAAWCGYDGDILALREDVG
;
A
#
# COMPACT_ATOMS: atom_id res chain seq x y z
N MET A 1 16.63 -15.63 -15.53
CA MET A 1 15.38 -14.88 -15.71
C MET A 1 14.25 -15.83 -16.10
N PRO A 2 13.49 -16.34 -15.11
CA PRO A 2 12.12 -16.75 -15.36
C PRO A 2 11.25 -16.24 -14.19
N PHE A 3 10.85 -14.97 -14.25
CA PHE A 3 9.83 -14.40 -13.35
C PHE A 3 8.58 -13.94 -14.13
N LEU A 4 8.61 -14.03 -15.47
CA LEU A 4 7.59 -13.46 -16.35
C LEU A 4 6.76 -14.50 -17.14
N ALA A 5 6.77 -15.79 -16.75
CA ALA A 5 6.17 -16.84 -17.57
C ALA A 5 4.93 -17.54 -16.98
N GLU A 6 4.47 -17.17 -15.79
CA GLU A 6 3.22 -17.73 -15.25
C GLU A 6 2.26 -16.60 -14.88
N ARG A 7 1.38 -16.28 -15.84
CA ARG A 7 0.09 -15.63 -15.57
C ARG A 7 -0.72 -16.56 -14.66
N GLN A 8 -0.45 -16.55 -13.36
CA GLN A 8 -1.53 -16.82 -12.41
C GLN A 8 -2.30 -15.51 -12.26
N PRO A 9 -3.62 -15.48 -12.53
CA PRO A 9 -4.41 -14.32 -12.18
C PRO A 9 -4.21 -14.11 -10.68
N PHE A 10 -3.61 -12.98 -10.29
CA PHE A 10 -3.56 -12.56 -8.89
C PHE A 10 -5.00 -12.59 -8.39
N GLY A 11 -5.27 -13.48 -7.44
CA GLY A 11 -6.63 -13.96 -7.16
C GLY A 11 -7.60 -12.82 -6.86
N GLU A 12 -8.83 -12.94 -7.37
CA GLU A 12 -9.99 -12.22 -6.87
C GLU A 12 -10.08 -12.46 -5.36
N GLN A 13 -9.87 -11.42 -4.57
CA GLN A 13 -10.05 -11.48 -3.12
C GLN A 13 -10.79 -10.24 -2.65
N ASP A 14 -12.02 -10.46 -2.17
CA ASP A 14 -12.93 -9.49 -1.56
C ASP A 14 -12.33 -8.92 -0.27
N ALA A 15 -11.44 -7.94 -0.41
CA ALA A 15 -11.24 -6.93 0.62
C ALA A 15 -12.25 -5.79 0.33
N GLY A 16 -12.84 -5.20 1.38
CA GLY A 16 -14.06 -4.39 1.29
C GLY A 16 -14.04 -3.30 0.20
N SER A 17 -15.22 -2.86 -0.25
CA SER A 17 -15.34 -1.82 -1.27
C SER A 17 -14.47 -0.60 -0.93
N GLY A 18 -13.45 -0.33 -1.74
CA GLY A 18 -12.52 0.80 -1.55
C GLY A 18 -13.15 2.19 -1.70
N SER A 19 -14.45 2.24 -2.00
CA SER A 19 -15.26 3.46 -2.02
C SER A 19 -16.65 3.22 -1.41
N LEU A 20 -17.26 4.30 -0.92
CA LEU A 20 -18.63 4.32 -0.40
C LEU A 20 -19.43 5.43 -1.06
N SER A 21 -20.72 5.18 -1.28
CA SER A 21 -21.64 6.23 -1.72
C SER A 21 -22.21 6.98 -0.51
N VAL A 22 -22.12 8.31 -0.54
CA VAL A 22 -22.65 9.21 0.48
C VAL A 22 -23.60 10.22 -0.14
N SER A 23 -24.56 10.69 0.63
CA SER A 23 -25.37 11.84 0.22
C SER A 23 -24.57 13.13 0.39
N ARG A 24 -24.59 13.99 -0.63
CA ARG A 24 -24.03 15.34 -0.57
C ARG A 24 -25.08 16.39 -0.89
N LEU A 25 -24.92 17.56 -0.29
CA LEU A 25 -25.74 18.74 -0.54
C LEU A 25 -24.84 19.83 -1.14
N LEU A 26 -25.12 20.19 -2.40
CA LEU A 26 -24.40 21.21 -3.15
C LEU A 26 -25.16 22.54 -3.05
N CYS A 27 -24.48 23.62 -2.71
CA CYS A 27 -25.07 24.96 -2.73
C CYS A 27 -24.54 25.76 -3.92
N GLU A 28 -25.35 25.91 -4.97
CA GLU A 28 -25.03 26.69 -6.17
C GLU A 28 -26.02 27.83 -6.35
N GLN A 29 -25.52 29.06 -6.46
CA GLN A 29 -26.34 30.28 -6.66
C GLN A 29 -27.49 30.42 -5.63
N GLY A 30 -27.27 29.97 -4.39
CA GLY A 30 -28.27 30.03 -3.32
C GLY A 30 -29.35 28.95 -3.40
N LYS A 31 -29.21 27.94 -4.26
CA LYS A 31 -30.05 26.73 -4.29
C LYS A 31 -29.29 25.54 -3.74
N GLU A 32 -29.98 24.73 -2.96
CA GLU A 32 -29.48 23.46 -2.44
C GLU A 32 -29.91 22.33 -3.38
N ILE A 33 -28.94 21.51 -3.79
CA ILE A 33 -29.14 20.36 -4.67
C ILE A 33 -28.60 19.13 -3.94
N GLU A 34 -29.49 18.20 -3.63
CA GLU A 34 -29.09 16.88 -3.11
C GLU A 34 -28.61 15.99 -4.27
N SER A 35 -27.51 15.29 -4.05
CA SER A 35 -26.99 14.27 -4.96
C SER A 35 -26.19 13.23 -4.19
N LEU A 36 -25.78 12.16 -4.88
CA LEU A 36 -24.83 11.20 -4.32
C LEU A 36 -23.40 11.57 -4.73
N ASP A 37 -22.46 11.23 -3.88
CA ASP A 37 -21.02 11.25 -4.16
C ASP A 37 -20.40 9.91 -3.82
N ALA A 38 -19.26 9.60 -4.42
CA ALA A 38 -18.45 8.46 -4.05
C ALA A 38 -17.19 8.97 -3.32
N VAL A 39 -16.95 8.46 -2.12
CA VAL A 39 -15.79 8.81 -1.30
C VAL A 39 -14.91 7.60 -1.10
N ILE A 40 -13.60 7.81 -1.05
CA ILE A 40 -12.64 6.74 -0.78
C ILE A 40 -12.79 6.27 0.67
N VAL A 41 -12.57 4.98 0.89
CA VAL A 41 -12.54 4.39 2.22
C VAL A 41 -11.12 4.42 2.77
N GLU A 42 -10.98 4.92 4.00
CA GLU A 42 -9.75 4.90 4.78
C GLU A 42 -10.04 4.22 6.12
N VAL A 43 -9.41 3.07 6.36
CA VAL A 43 -9.61 2.25 7.58
C VAL A 43 -8.28 1.86 8.21
N PRO A 44 -8.24 1.55 9.52
CA PRO A 44 -7.04 1.06 10.15
C PRO A 44 -6.71 -0.37 9.69
N ILE A 45 -5.49 -0.56 9.20
CA ILE A 45 -4.89 -1.84 8.83
C ILE A 45 -3.74 -2.13 9.80
N ALA A 46 -3.91 -3.11 10.67
CA ALA A 46 -2.89 -3.55 11.60
C ALA A 46 -1.96 -4.56 10.92
N LEU A 47 -0.68 -4.21 10.79
CA LEU A 47 0.35 -5.06 10.20
C LEU A 47 1.09 -5.82 11.30
N SER A 48 1.17 -7.13 11.14
CA SER A 48 1.89 -8.01 12.05
C SER A 48 2.75 -9.03 11.30
N PHE A 49 3.82 -9.47 11.97
CA PHE A 49 4.76 -10.44 11.41
C PHE A 49 5.00 -11.55 12.44
N ASN A 50 4.68 -12.80 12.09
CA ASN A 50 4.68 -13.94 13.01
C ASN A 50 3.86 -13.66 14.29
N GLY A 51 2.70 -13.01 14.16
CA GLY A 51 1.82 -12.63 15.26
C GLY A 51 2.32 -11.45 16.12
N ILE A 52 3.44 -10.82 15.74
CA ILE A 52 3.97 -9.65 16.44
C ILE A 52 3.49 -8.40 15.71
N SER A 53 2.64 -7.61 16.38
CA SER A 53 2.19 -6.29 15.88
C SER A 53 3.38 -5.37 15.63
N TYR A 54 3.37 -4.74 14.44
CA TYR A 54 4.42 -3.85 13.98
C TYR A 54 3.94 -2.41 13.80
N ALA A 55 2.84 -2.21 13.09
CA ALA A 55 2.28 -0.89 12.81
C ALA A 55 0.77 -0.99 12.60
N VAL A 56 0.10 0.15 12.71
CA VAL A 56 -1.27 0.35 12.21
C VAL A 56 -1.20 1.50 11.21
N MET A 57 -1.67 1.25 10.00
CA MET A 57 -1.69 2.23 8.91
C MET A 57 -3.13 2.56 8.58
N MET A 58 -3.43 3.83 8.30
CA MET A 58 -4.70 4.17 7.66
C MET A 58 -4.52 3.96 6.15
N ALA A 59 -5.34 3.11 5.55
CA ALA A 59 -5.21 2.71 4.15
C ALA A 59 -6.58 2.33 3.57
N THR A 60 -6.65 2.24 2.24
CA THR A 60 -7.81 1.70 1.55
C THR A 60 -7.84 0.18 1.71
N PRO A 61 -8.99 -0.45 2.02
CA PRO A 61 -9.07 -1.90 2.26
C PRO A 61 -9.05 -2.70 0.95
N SER A 62 -8.09 -2.43 0.08
CA SER A 62 -7.84 -3.09 -1.21
C SER A 62 -6.39 -3.56 -1.28
N ASP A 63 -6.13 -4.64 -2.02
CA ASP A 63 -4.78 -5.13 -2.31
C ASP A 63 -3.88 -5.36 -1.06
N LEU A 64 -4.48 -5.69 0.08
CA LEU A 64 -3.79 -5.79 1.38
C LEU A 64 -2.64 -6.82 1.41
N TYR A 65 -2.73 -7.85 0.58
CA TYR A 65 -1.66 -8.83 0.37
C TYR A 65 -0.41 -8.20 -0.25
N ASP A 66 -0.58 -7.31 -1.22
CA ASP A 66 0.53 -6.61 -1.85
C ASP A 66 1.03 -5.50 -0.93
N PHE A 67 0.13 -4.85 -0.18
CA PHE A 67 0.48 -3.86 0.82
C PHE A 67 1.46 -4.42 1.86
N ILE A 68 1.14 -5.54 2.54
CA ILE A 68 2.04 -6.10 3.56
C ILE A 68 3.36 -6.61 2.97
N ARG A 69 3.35 -7.14 1.73
CA ARG A 69 4.58 -7.55 1.04
C ARG A 69 5.49 -6.37 0.75
N GLY A 70 4.93 -5.32 0.15
CA GLY A 70 5.63 -4.08 -0.17
C GLY A 70 6.16 -3.42 1.11
N PHE A 71 5.33 -3.35 2.14
CA PHE A 71 5.72 -2.81 3.45
C PHE A 71 6.88 -3.59 4.07
N ALA A 72 6.81 -4.93 4.07
CA ALA A 72 7.88 -5.77 4.64
C ALA A 72 9.22 -5.59 3.93
N ILE A 73 9.22 -5.42 2.61
CA ILE A 73 10.43 -5.20 1.82
C ILE A 73 10.93 -3.76 1.98
N GLY A 74 10.04 -2.76 1.86
CA GLY A 74 10.36 -1.33 1.92
C GLY A 74 10.90 -0.90 3.29
N GLU A 75 10.41 -1.51 4.36
CA GLU A 75 10.92 -1.29 5.72
C GLU A 75 12.16 -2.15 6.06
N GLY A 76 12.57 -3.02 5.14
CA GLY A 76 13.72 -3.91 5.32
C GLY A 76 13.48 -5.00 6.37
N ILE A 77 12.21 -5.33 6.66
CA ILE A 77 11.84 -6.46 7.52
C ILE A 77 12.29 -7.77 6.87
N VAL A 78 12.06 -7.88 5.56
CA VAL A 78 12.59 -8.96 4.72
C VAL A 78 13.43 -8.38 3.59
N THR A 79 14.47 -9.10 3.18
CA THR A 79 15.33 -8.71 2.04
C THR A 79 14.86 -9.32 0.72
N SER A 80 13.91 -10.25 0.77
CA SER A 80 13.36 -10.94 -0.40
C SER A 80 11.90 -11.31 -0.17
N PRO A 81 11.04 -11.24 -1.19
CA PRO A 81 9.66 -11.74 -1.11
C PRO A 81 9.58 -13.21 -0.67
N ARG A 82 10.59 -14.03 -1.01
CA ARG A 82 10.63 -15.46 -0.64
C ARG A 82 10.76 -15.71 0.86
N ALA A 83 11.13 -14.69 1.62
CA ALA A 83 11.18 -14.78 3.08
C ALA A 83 9.80 -14.57 3.72
N ILE A 84 8.75 -14.32 2.94
CA ILE A 84 7.34 -14.31 3.35
C ILE A 84 6.73 -15.63 2.90
N TYR A 85 6.29 -16.43 3.87
CA TYR A 85 5.77 -17.77 3.64
C TYR A 85 4.25 -17.81 3.55
N ASP A 86 3.58 -16.93 4.27
CA ASP A 86 2.12 -16.87 4.29
C ASP A 86 1.63 -15.47 4.64
N ILE A 87 0.39 -15.16 4.28
CA ILE A 87 -0.30 -13.91 4.62
C ILE A 87 -1.76 -14.21 4.94
N ASP A 88 -2.17 -13.83 6.15
CA ASP A 88 -3.55 -13.89 6.61
C ASP A 88 -4.11 -12.46 6.68
N VAL A 89 -5.30 -12.26 6.10
CA VAL A 89 -6.07 -11.02 6.21
C VAL A 89 -7.39 -11.34 6.90
N THR A 90 -7.65 -10.71 8.03
CA THR A 90 -8.89 -10.93 8.79
C THR A 90 -9.56 -9.59 9.12
N PRO A 91 -10.89 -9.47 8.94
CA PRO A 91 -11.63 -8.31 9.43
C PRO A 91 -11.42 -8.14 10.94
N ALA A 92 -11.23 -6.89 11.36
CA ALA A 92 -11.03 -6.51 12.75
C ALA A 92 -11.98 -5.36 13.12
N ASP A 93 -12.33 -5.27 14.41
CA ASP A 93 -12.97 -4.08 14.97
C ASP A 93 -11.92 -3.29 15.74
N SER A 94 -11.74 -2.02 15.37
CA SER A 94 -10.83 -1.10 16.04
C SER A 94 -11.20 -0.80 17.50
N GLY A 95 -12.35 -1.31 17.99
CA GLY A 95 -12.84 -1.11 19.35
C GLY A 95 -13.52 0.25 19.55
N ILE A 96 -13.51 1.11 18.53
CA ILE A 96 -14.24 2.38 18.46
C ILE A 96 -15.43 2.32 17.48
N GLY A 97 -15.84 1.10 17.08
CA GLY A 97 -16.96 0.88 16.17
C GLY A 97 -16.62 1.18 14.70
N MET A 98 -15.34 1.24 14.35
CA MET A 98 -14.88 1.39 12.98
C MET A 98 -14.27 0.06 12.49
N PRO A 99 -14.73 -0.48 11.34
CA PRO A 99 -14.15 -1.69 10.77
C PRO A 99 -12.71 -1.43 10.33
N GLY A 100 -11.87 -2.45 10.41
CA GLY A 100 -10.49 -2.45 9.95
C GLY A 100 -10.06 -3.86 9.58
N PHE A 101 -8.77 -4.07 9.38
CA PHE A 101 -8.21 -5.38 9.07
C PHE A 101 -6.94 -5.65 9.87
N ASP A 102 -6.81 -6.87 10.38
CA ASP A 102 -5.55 -7.44 10.82
C ASP A 102 -4.92 -8.17 9.63
N VAL A 103 -3.70 -7.78 9.27
CA VAL A 103 -2.90 -8.41 8.22
C VAL A 103 -1.63 -8.97 8.85
N ASN A 104 -1.52 -10.29 8.88
CA ASN A 104 -0.38 -11.00 9.46
C ASN A 104 0.42 -11.71 8.36
N ALA A 105 1.70 -11.42 8.26
CA ALA A 105 2.62 -12.16 7.39
C ALA A 105 3.47 -13.14 8.21
N THR A 106 3.50 -14.40 7.79
CA THR A 106 4.46 -15.38 8.30
C THR A 106 5.79 -15.20 7.57
N VAL A 107 6.86 -14.87 8.31
CA VAL A 107 8.19 -14.58 7.76
C VAL A 107 9.27 -15.49 8.32
N SER A 108 10.39 -15.58 7.59
CA SER A 108 11.59 -16.33 8.02
C SER A 108 12.05 -15.99 9.44
N SER A 109 12.71 -16.95 10.10
CA SER A 109 13.25 -16.78 11.45
C SER A 109 14.27 -15.65 11.57
N GLU A 110 15.07 -15.42 10.52
CA GLU A 110 16.02 -14.32 10.44
C GLU A 110 15.32 -12.96 10.49
N ALA A 111 14.28 -12.78 9.68
CA ALA A 111 13.47 -11.56 9.67
C ALA A 111 12.80 -11.33 11.04
N ALA A 112 12.24 -12.39 11.63
CA ALA A 112 11.61 -12.34 12.95
C ALA A 112 12.58 -11.94 14.07
N HIS A 113 13.87 -12.31 13.97
CA HIS A 113 14.89 -11.87 14.92
C HIS A 113 15.13 -10.36 14.80
N LYS A 114 15.31 -9.84 13.58
CA LYS A 114 15.54 -8.40 13.32
C LYS A 114 14.37 -7.54 13.81
N LEU A 115 13.14 -8.04 13.69
CA LEU A 115 11.92 -7.42 14.20
C LEU A 115 11.95 -7.19 15.73
N LYS A 116 12.42 -8.18 16.50
CA LYS A 116 12.52 -8.08 17.97
C LYS A 116 13.51 -7.01 18.42
N ASP A 117 14.60 -6.86 17.68
CA ASP A 117 15.63 -5.85 17.97
C ASP A 117 15.10 -4.43 17.68
N ARG A 118 14.31 -4.25 16.60
CA ARG A 118 13.70 -2.95 16.24
C ARG A 118 12.57 -2.51 17.16
N LYS A 119 11.75 -3.42 17.71
CA LYS A 119 10.65 -3.07 18.63
C LYS A 119 11.12 -2.27 19.85
N ARG A 120 12.38 -2.45 20.27
CA ARG A 120 12.97 -1.69 21.37
C ARG A 120 13.18 -0.21 21.06
N SER A 121 13.09 0.21 19.80
CA SER A 121 13.36 1.57 19.32
C SER A 121 12.12 2.28 18.73
N MET A 122 10.99 1.58 18.58
CA MET A 122 9.80 2.07 17.86
C MET A 122 8.76 2.68 18.82
N ALA A 123 9.08 3.82 19.44
CA ALA A 123 8.07 4.69 20.01
C ALA A 123 7.52 5.64 18.93
N GLY A 124 6.54 5.15 18.16
CA GLY A 124 5.59 5.95 17.39
C GLY A 124 6.15 6.87 16.30
N PRO A 125 6.39 6.36 15.08
CA PRO A 125 6.35 7.21 13.90
C PRO A 125 4.91 7.38 13.43
N SER A 126 4.33 8.55 13.65
CA SER A 126 3.25 9.06 12.81
C SER A 126 3.85 9.88 11.68
N GLY A 127 3.41 9.64 10.44
CA GLY A 127 3.85 10.38 9.25
C GLY A 127 5.15 9.87 8.62
N CYS A 128 6.12 10.75 8.38
CA CYS A 128 7.29 10.53 7.51
C CYS A 128 8.33 9.49 7.98
N GLY A 129 8.06 8.71 9.03
CA GLY A 129 8.99 7.72 9.58
C GLY A 129 10.21 8.30 10.29
N LEU A 130 10.31 9.63 10.41
CA LEU A 130 11.42 10.33 11.09
C LEU A 130 11.04 10.80 12.50
N CYS A 131 9.75 11.01 12.76
CA CYS A 131 9.28 11.32 14.10
C CYS A 131 9.42 10.08 14.99
N GLY A 132 10.12 10.20 16.13
CA GLY A 132 10.30 9.08 17.08
C GLY A 132 11.63 8.32 16.96
N ILE A 133 12.51 8.67 16.01
CA ILE A 133 13.87 8.09 15.97
C ILE A 133 14.75 8.70 17.07
N GLU A 134 15.53 7.86 17.75
CA GLU A 134 16.35 8.26 18.91
C GLU A 134 17.53 9.20 18.53
N SER A 135 17.93 9.23 17.26
CA SER A 135 19.03 10.06 16.77
C SER A 135 18.92 10.31 15.26
N ILE A 136 19.37 11.48 14.82
CA ILE A 136 19.53 11.84 13.40
C ILE A 136 20.46 10.85 12.68
N GLN A 137 21.42 10.24 13.39
CA GLN A 137 22.31 9.23 12.81
C GLN A 137 21.55 7.97 12.37
N THR A 138 20.39 7.69 12.96
CA THR A 138 19.52 6.55 12.63
C THR A 138 18.72 6.79 11.35
N ILE A 139 18.70 8.02 10.81
CA ILE A 139 18.07 8.35 9.51
C ILE A 139 18.80 7.66 8.36
N SER A 140 20.12 7.45 8.50
CA SER A 140 20.94 6.89 7.43
C SER A 140 20.69 5.39 7.29
N ARG A 141 19.75 5.01 6.42
CA ARG A 141 19.65 3.64 5.91
C ARG A 141 20.83 3.42 4.95
N ASP A 142 21.57 2.32 5.11
CA ASP A 142 22.59 1.90 4.14
C ASP A 142 21.87 1.36 2.90
N ILE A 143 21.62 2.25 1.93
CA ILE A 143 20.92 1.93 0.70
C ILE A 143 21.96 1.46 -0.31
N ALA A 144 21.88 0.18 -0.69
CA ALA A 144 22.73 -0.39 -1.72
C ALA A 144 22.56 0.37 -3.04
N ARG A 145 23.68 0.79 -3.62
CA ARG A 145 23.68 1.44 -4.93
C ARG A 145 23.27 0.43 -6.00
N LEU A 146 22.25 0.78 -6.78
CA LEU A 146 21.83 -0.03 -7.92
C LEU A 146 22.86 0.04 -9.05
N GLU A 147 22.97 -1.05 -9.81
CA GLU A 147 23.69 -1.05 -11.09
C GLU A 147 23.01 -0.09 -12.07
N SER A 148 23.80 0.51 -12.97
CA SER A 148 23.24 1.40 -13.99
C SER A 148 22.41 0.59 -14.98
N ALA A 149 21.17 1.03 -15.20
CA ALA A 149 20.25 0.46 -16.18
C ALA A 149 19.94 1.49 -17.28
N SER A 150 19.54 1.01 -18.45
CA SER A 150 18.94 1.87 -19.48
C SER A 150 17.69 2.54 -18.92
N LEU A 151 17.43 3.80 -19.30
CA LEU A 151 16.17 4.47 -18.98
C LEU A 151 15.13 4.14 -20.06
N PRO A 152 13.83 4.15 -19.73
CA PRO A 152 12.77 4.09 -20.74
C PRO A 152 12.84 5.33 -21.66
N SER A 153 12.31 5.20 -22.88
CA SER A 153 12.19 6.33 -23.81
C SER A 153 11.10 7.31 -23.34
N GLN A 154 11.13 8.54 -23.86
CA GLN A 154 10.04 9.51 -23.64
C GLN A 154 8.69 8.95 -24.11
N ASP A 155 8.66 8.31 -25.28
CA ASP A 155 7.44 7.72 -25.83
C ASP A 155 6.83 6.67 -24.89
N ALA A 156 7.66 5.82 -24.27
CA ALA A 156 7.20 4.84 -23.28
C ALA A 156 6.61 5.51 -22.03
N LEU A 157 7.19 6.64 -21.58
CA LEU A 157 6.65 7.41 -20.46
C LEU A 157 5.29 8.03 -20.82
N ASP A 158 5.16 8.59 -22.02
CA ASP A 158 3.92 9.22 -22.48
C ASP A 158 2.79 8.17 -22.62
N VAL A 159 3.12 6.96 -23.11
CA VAL A 159 2.22 5.81 -23.16
C VAL A 159 1.75 5.42 -21.75
N ALA A 160 2.68 5.23 -20.81
CA ALA A 160 2.35 4.85 -19.43
C ALA A 160 1.45 5.89 -18.74
N ILE A 161 1.80 7.18 -18.83
CA ILE A 161 1.02 8.27 -18.23
C ILE A 161 -0.38 8.35 -18.86
N GLY A 162 -0.47 8.13 -20.18
CA GLY A 162 -1.74 8.07 -20.89
C GLY A 162 -2.66 6.95 -20.40
N GLN A 163 -2.10 5.74 -20.19
CA GLN A 163 -2.83 4.58 -19.68
C GLN A 163 -3.26 4.74 -18.22
N MET A 164 -2.40 5.33 -17.37
CA MET A 164 -2.65 5.46 -15.93
C MET A 164 -3.97 6.16 -15.59
N ARG A 165 -4.42 7.12 -16.40
CA ARG A 165 -5.67 7.85 -16.13
C ARG A 165 -6.90 6.93 -16.19
N THR A 166 -6.93 6.00 -17.13
CA THR A 166 -8.08 5.10 -17.33
C THR A 166 -8.06 3.90 -16.39
N GLU A 167 -6.89 3.53 -15.86
CA GLU A 167 -6.73 2.37 -14.97
C GLU A 167 -6.91 2.70 -13.48
N GLN A 168 -6.88 3.98 -13.11
CA GLN A 168 -7.14 4.44 -11.75
C GLN A 168 -8.65 4.51 -11.47
N LEU A 169 -9.25 3.38 -11.11
CA LEU A 169 -10.69 3.25 -10.94
C LEU A 169 -11.18 3.96 -9.67
N LEU A 170 -10.45 3.84 -8.55
CA LEU A 170 -10.79 4.52 -7.31
C LEU A 170 -10.62 6.02 -7.44
N SER A 171 -9.54 6.49 -8.06
CA SER A 171 -9.32 7.92 -8.31
C SER A 171 -10.39 8.50 -9.24
N GLN A 172 -10.77 7.78 -10.30
CA GLN A 172 -11.87 8.19 -11.17
C GLN A 172 -13.21 8.30 -10.44
N ALA A 173 -13.48 7.37 -9.51
CA ALA A 173 -14.73 7.37 -8.76
C ALA A 173 -14.75 8.44 -7.65
N THR A 174 -13.64 8.67 -6.96
CA THR A 174 -13.61 9.38 -5.67
C THR A 174 -12.74 10.63 -5.64
N ALA A 175 -11.84 10.79 -6.61
CA ALA A 175 -10.77 11.80 -6.62
C ALA A 175 -9.89 11.82 -5.35
N GLY A 176 -9.93 10.76 -4.54
CA GLY A 176 -9.28 10.66 -3.24
C GLY A 176 -8.14 9.65 -3.15
N ALA A 177 -7.77 9.01 -4.27
CA ALA A 177 -6.72 8.00 -4.30
C ALA A 177 -5.42 8.54 -4.95
N HIS A 178 -4.29 8.08 -4.40
CA HIS A 178 -3.00 8.02 -5.06
C HIS A 178 -2.83 6.68 -5.79
N ALA A 179 -1.89 6.62 -6.73
CA ALA A 179 -1.60 5.41 -7.47
C ALA A 179 -0.10 5.20 -7.67
N ALA A 180 0.32 3.93 -7.63
CA ALA A 180 1.65 3.50 -8.02
C ALA A 180 1.54 2.45 -9.12
N ALA A 181 2.33 2.61 -10.19
CA ALA A 181 2.34 1.71 -11.34
C ALA A 181 3.74 1.13 -11.57
N TRP A 182 3.77 -0.16 -11.91
CA TRP A 182 4.95 -0.83 -12.44
C TRP A 182 4.81 -0.95 -13.96
N CYS A 183 5.68 -0.28 -14.71
CA CYS A 183 5.58 -0.19 -16.16
C CYS A 183 6.72 -0.93 -16.86
N GLY A 184 6.43 -1.49 -18.03
CA GLY A 184 7.42 -2.00 -18.98
C GLY A 184 8.25 -0.89 -19.63
N TYR A 185 9.32 -1.30 -20.33
CA TYR A 185 10.18 -0.36 -21.08
C TYR A 185 9.51 0.24 -22.32
N ASP A 186 8.41 -0.37 -22.76
CA ASP A 186 7.50 0.08 -23.82
C ASP A 186 6.38 0.98 -23.31
N GLY A 187 6.24 1.14 -21.99
CA GLY A 187 5.22 1.96 -21.36
C GLY A 187 3.97 1.20 -20.92
N ASP A 188 3.88 -0.10 -21.17
CA ASP A 188 2.73 -0.90 -20.76
C ASP A 188 2.67 -1.01 -19.23
N ILE A 189 1.50 -0.75 -18.66
CA ILE A 189 1.26 -0.93 -17.23
C ILE A 189 1.15 -2.43 -16.94
N LEU A 190 2.08 -2.95 -16.14
CA LEU A 190 2.11 -4.36 -15.75
C LEU A 190 1.38 -4.60 -14.42
N ALA A 191 1.37 -3.59 -13.55
CA ALA A 191 0.59 -3.57 -12.32
C ALA A 191 0.31 -2.13 -11.89
N LEU A 192 -0.87 -1.89 -11.32
CA LEU A 192 -1.27 -0.62 -10.73
C LEU A 192 -1.99 -0.89 -9.41
N ARG A 193 -1.69 -0.10 -8.39
CA ARG A 193 -2.35 -0.13 -7.08
C ARG A 193 -2.76 1.28 -6.69
N GLU A 194 -3.92 1.40 -6.08
CA GLU A 194 -4.49 2.64 -5.59
C GLU A 194 -4.65 2.56 -4.07
N ASP A 195 -4.36 3.66 -3.37
CA ASP A 195 -4.59 3.81 -1.94
C ASP A 195 -4.90 5.28 -1.62
N VAL A 196 -5.48 5.55 -0.46
CA VAL A 196 -5.66 6.91 0.06
C VAL A 196 -4.31 7.60 0.38
N GLY A 197 -3.23 6.86 0.63
CA GLY A 197 -1.90 7.40 1.02
C GLY A 197 -0.69 6.65 0.49
#